data_AF-A0A401GU64-F1
#
_entry.id   AF-A0A401GU64-F1
#
_cell.length_a   1.000
_cell.length_b   1.000
_cell.length_c   1.000
_cell.angle_alpha   90.00
_cell.angle_beta   90.00
_cell.angle_gamma   90.00
#
_symmetry.space_group_name_H-M   'P 1'
#
loop_
_entity.id
_entity.type
_entity.pdbx_description
1 polymer ?
#
loop_
_entity_poly.entity_id
_entity_poly.type
_entity_poly.pdbx_seq_one_letter_code
_entity_poly.pdbx_strand_id
1 'polypeptide(L)'
;MFIGMTSPNPPPKPSELSKYDRPDSISRGDFNALIHIIKSMAVITAVAEIAVILAQEYPSLSGHISLLLLSPSSGLRVTKTFVASWAFIGMGGVVRWWCYRTLGRFFTYELSMTKEHRLVTVGPYSIVRHPSYTGLIMQAIGAVSWSLDSGSWWSNLGRFNAIARNFCVVLWVSIWIIVPALAVSRLSKEDRTLKKEFGDQWEKWSRVTPYKLIPGCLSCVYELLVLGMYASNLLDLSFVTLMLLPTIIAGLQTYFDPTIGANLLYRFERPQYADIRKQYVTGPTVQVGQEKEMSSIYGAEHLLHMSVSLPQMVASSTMDAESVGLVRDHVNELMVYMVKEQHRIFIREYDSASLASDRLNGDHNLISRS
;
A
#
# COMPACT_ATOMS: atom_id res chain seq x y z
N MET A 1 18.35 5.85 -0.55
CA MET A 1 17.73 6.87 -1.43
C MET A 1 18.34 6.92 -2.84
N PHE A 2 19.61 7.33 -3.01
CA PHE A 2 20.19 7.55 -4.35
C PHE A 2 20.11 6.32 -5.27
N ILE A 3 20.55 5.15 -4.78
CA ILE A 3 20.48 3.88 -5.54
C ILE A 3 19.02 3.52 -5.80
N GLY A 4 18.18 3.52 -4.76
CA GLY A 4 16.76 3.15 -4.86
C GLY A 4 15.93 4.04 -5.78
N MET A 5 16.38 5.24 -6.15
CA MET A 5 15.67 6.12 -7.09
C MET A 5 16.36 6.23 -8.45
N THR A 6 17.45 5.50 -8.68
CA THR A 6 18.11 5.43 -9.99
C THR A 6 17.68 4.17 -10.71
N SER A 7 17.19 4.30 -11.94
CA SER A 7 17.01 3.12 -12.80
C SER A 7 18.40 2.53 -13.11
N PRO A 8 18.62 1.23 -12.88
CA PRO A 8 19.87 0.57 -13.25
C PRO A 8 20.09 0.50 -14.77
N ASN A 9 19.02 0.61 -15.58
CA ASN A 9 19.07 0.49 -17.03
C ASN A 9 18.68 1.82 -17.71
N PRO A 10 19.22 2.10 -18.91
CA PRO A 10 18.83 3.25 -19.71
C PRO A 10 17.35 3.16 -20.12
N PRO A 11 16.71 4.31 -20.41
CA PRO A 11 15.33 4.33 -20.86
C PRO A 11 15.16 3.55 -22.18
N PRO A 12 13.99 2.95 -22.42
CA PRO A 12 13.71 2.13 -23.60
C PRO A 12 13.72 2.96 -24.88
N LYS A 13 13.94 2.29 -26.02
CA LYS A 13 13.93 2.97 -27.31
C LYS A 13 12.50 3.46 -27.66
N PRO A 14 12.34 4.61 -28.35
CA PRO A 14 11.03 5.13 -28.77
C PRO A 14 10.17 4.13 -29.57
N SER A 15 10.80 3.23 -30.32
CA SER A 15 10.15 2.16 -31.09
C SER A 15 9.52 1.06 -30.23
N GLU A 16 9.94 0.92 -28.96
CA GLU A 16 9.36 -0.02 -28.00
C GLU A 16 8.24 0.63 -27.18
N LEU A 17 8.27 1.96 -27.05
CA LEU A 17 7.24 2.77 -26.39
C LEU A 17 5.96 2.89 -27.24
N SER A 18 6.06 2.83 -28.57
CA SER A 18 4.92 2.98 -29.49
C SER A 18 4.00 1.75 -29.58
N LYS A 19 4.40 0.61 -28.98
CA LYS A 19 3.61 -0.63 -28.97
C LYS A 19 2.49 -0.64 -27.92
N TYR A 20 2.48 0.31 -26.99
CA TYR A 20 1.51 0.36 -25.90
C TYR A 20 0.78 1.71 -25.86
N ASP A 21 -0.44 1.68 -25.31
CA ASP A 21 -1.38 2.79 -25.23
C ASP A 21 -0.78 4.04 -24.58
N ARG A 22 -1.37 5.22 -24.88
CA ARG A 22 -0.84 6.58 -24.62
C ARG A 22 0.14 6.68 -23.44
N PRO A 23 1.31 7.33 -23.58
CA PRO A 23 2.30 7.43 -22.51
C PRO A 23 1.67 8.08 -21.26
N ASP A 24 1.60 7.29 -20.19
CA ASP A 24 1.23 7.75 -18.85
C ASP A 24 2.13 8.93 -18.43
N SER A 25 1.68 9.79 -17.53
CA SER A 25 2.43 10.96 -17.06
C SER A 25 3.85 10.65 -16.55
N ILE A 26 4.09 9.43 -16.09
CA ILE A 26 5.41 8.93 -15.64
C ILE A 26 6.28 8.46 -16.82
N SER A 27 5.69 8.02 -17.92
CA SER A 27 6.39 7.62 -19.15
C SER A 27 6.73 8.83 -20.06
N ARG A 28 6.29 10.03 -19.71
CA ARG A 28 6.73 11.27 -20.37
C ARG A 28 8.11 11.62 -19.85
N GLY A 29 9.06 11.93 -20.75
CA GLY A 29 10.47 12.14 -20.42
C GLY A 29 10.75 13.14 -19.28
N ASP A 30 9.80 14.01 -18.97
CA ASP A 30 9.85 14.96 -17.85
C ASP A 30 9.93 14.28 -16.47
N PHE A 31 9.40 13.06 -16.31
CA PHE A 31 9.43 12.37 -15.01
C PHE A 31 10.85 11.99 -14.58
N ASN A 32 11.71 11.59 -15.52
CA ASN A 32 13.11 11.30 -15.22
C ASN A 32 13.83 12.57 -14.74
N ALA A 33 13.58 13.72 -15.38
CA ALA A 33 14.10 15.00 -14.94
C ALA A 33 13.62 15.37 -13.52
N LEU A 34 12.34 15.16 -13.22
CA LEU A 34 11.78 15.35 -11.88
C LEU A 34 12.47 14.46 -10.83
N ILE A 35 12.69 13.18 -11.13
CA ILE A 35 13.41 12.26 -10.23
C ILE A 35 14.86 12.71 -10.03
N HIS A 36 15.54 13.21 -11.07
CA HIS A 36 16.87 13.79 -10.93
C HIS A 36 16.88 15.01 -10.01
N ILE A 37 15.92 15.92 -10.14
CA ILE A 37 15.78 17.09 -9.26
C ILE A 37 15.56 16.65 -7.81
N ILE A 38 14.65 15.71 -7.57
CA ILE A 38 14.36 15.19 -6.23
C ILE A 38 15.60 14.57 -5.60
N LYS A 39 16.34 13.74 -6.35
CA LYS A 39 17.58 13.13 -5.88
C LYS A 39 18.63 14.17 -5.53
N SER A 40 18.87 15.14 -6.41
CA SER A 40 19.84 16.20 -6.19
C SER A 40 19.49 17.01 -4.95
N MET A 41 18.21 17.37 -4.80
CA MET A 41 17.73 18.11 -3.63
C MET A 41 17.90 17.29 -2.35
N ALA A 42 17.58 15.99 -2.35
CA ALA A 42 17.76 15.13 -1.18
C ALA A 42 19.25 14.98 -0.77
N VAL A 43 20.16 14.89 -1.74
CA VAL A 43 21.62 14.85 -1.47
C VAL A 43 22.09 16.18 -0.89
N ILE A 44 21.64 17.31 -1.45
CA ILE A 44 21.97 18.64 -0.95
C ILE A 44 21.50 18.80 0.50
N THR A 45 20.25 18.42 0.80
CA THR A 45 19.71 18.44 2.16
C THR A 45 20.54 17.57 3.11
N ALA A 46 20.89 16.34 2.72
CA ALA A 46 21.68 15.46 3.57
C ALA A 46 23.09 15.99 3.82
N VAL A 47 23.76 16.54 2.80
CA VAL A 47 25.10 17.15 2.93
C VAL A 47 25.03 18.41 3.80
N ALA A 48 24.00 19.24 3.62
CA ALA A 48 23.78 20.43 4.45
C ALA A 48 23.58 20.03 5.91
N GLU A 49 22.79 19.01 6.18
CA GLU A 49 22.54 18.50 7.53
C GLU A 49 23.80 17.94 8.20
N ILE A 50 24.58 17.13 7.48
CA ILE A 50 25.89 16.63 7.96
C ILE A 50 26.84 17.79 8.26
N ALA A 51 26.90 18.79 7.37
CA ALA A 51 27.76 19.95 7.56
C ALA A 51 27.35 20.77 8.81
N VAL A 52 26.05 20.96 9.06
CA VAL A 52 25.59 21.66 10.27
C VAL A 52 25.86 20.85 11.54
N ILE A 53 25.69 19.53 11.52
CA ILE A 53 26.03 18.66 12.66
C ILE A 53 27.53 18.74 12.97
N LEU A 54 28.40 18.66 11.96
CA LEU A 54 29.85 18.83 12.15
C LEU A 54 30.19 20.24 12.66
N ALA A 55 29.47 21.25 12.19
CA ALA A 55 29.68 22.64 12.63
C ALA A 55 29.34 22.87 14.11
N GLN A 56 28.50 22.04 14.72
CA GLN A 56 28.22 22.07 16.16
C GLN A 56 29.42 21.61 17.00
N GLU A 57 30.16 20.62 16.49
CA GLU A 57 31.34 20.07 17.17
C GLU A 57 32.60 20.95 16.99
N TYR A 58 32.66 21.74 15.90
CA TYR A 58 33.80 22.61 15.59
C TYR A 58 33.40 24.09 15.54
N PRO A 59 33.55 24.85 16.65
CA PRO A 59 33.16 26.25 16.74
C PRO A 59 33.80 27.17 15.67
N SER A 60 34.99 26.83 15.20
CA SER A 60 35.73 27.57 14.16
C SER A 60 35.04 27.56 12.78
N LEU A 61 34.24 26.53 12.49
CA LEU A 61 33.53 26.34 11.22
C LEU A 61 32.06 26.80 11.30
N SER A 62 31.52 26.93 12.51
CA SER A 62 30.11 27.24 12.78
C SER A 62 29.60 28.50 12.05
N GLY A 63 30.34 29.61 12.12
CA GLY A 63 29.93 30.88 11.51
C GLY A 63 29.87 30.83 9.97
N HIS A 64 30.84 30.17 9.34
CA HIS A 64 30.90 30.03 7.88
C HIS A 64 29.79 29.12 7.36
N ILE A 65 29.53 28.00 8.05
CA ILE A 65 28.52 27.02 7.65
C ILE A 65 27.10 27.58 7.86
N SER A 66 26.85 28.29 8.96
CA SER A 66 25.56 28.96 9.18
C SER A 66 25.29 30.08 8.17
N LEU A 67 26.33 30.75 7.67
CA LEU A 67 26.20 31.74 6.60
C LEU A 67 25.86 31.08 5.26
N LEU A 68 26.56 29.98 4.92
CA LEU A 68 26.42 29.27 3.65
C LEU A 68 25.08 28.53 3.52
N LEU A 69 24.62 27.88 4.60
CA LEU A 69 23.42 27.04 4.59
C LEU A 69 22.17 27.74 5.11
N LEU A 70 22.26 29.05 5.38
CA LEU A 70 21.15 29.89 5.83
C LEU A 70 20.40 29.34 7.06
N SER A 71 21.11 28.60 7.92
CA SER A 71 20.55 27.86 9.05
C SER A 71 21.42 28.08 10.30
N PRO A 72 20.82 28.34 11.48
CA PRO A 72 21.57 28.40 12.73
C PRO A 72 22.28 27.07 13.00
N SER A 73 23.52 27.16 13.47
CA SER A 73 24.31 25.99 13.88
C SER A 73 23.70 25.28 15.10
N SER A 74 22.97 25.99 15.95
CA SER A 74 22.27 25.45 17.12
C SER A 74 20.84 25.03 16.78
N GLY A 75 20.48 23.75 16.98
CA GLY A 75 19.09 23.29 16.89
C GLY A 75 18.91 21.88 16.31
N LEU A 76 19.81 21.44 15.45
CA LEU A 76 19.79 20.07 14.94
C LEU A 76 20.17 19.08 16.04
N ARG A 77 19.38 18.01 16.17
CA ARG A 77 19.59 16.96 17.17
C ARG A 77 19.21 15.63 16.55
N VAL A 78 19.99 14.60 16.87
CA VAL A 78 19.65 13.21 16.50
C VAL A 78 18.52 12.74 17.42
N THR A 79 17.28 12.82 16.93
CA THR A 79 16.08 12.34 17.64
C THR A 79 15.85 10.84 17.37
N LYS A 80 15.01 10.20 18.20
CA LYS A 80 14.60 8.80 17.94
C LYS A 80 13.84 8.66 16.62
N THR A 81 13.03 9.67 16.30
CA THR A 81 12.28 9.81 15.04
C THR A 81 13.20 10.01 13.85
N PHE A 82 14.30 10.75 14.01
CA PHE A 82 15.34 10.87 12.99
C PHE A 82 15.99 9.51 12.67
N VAL A 83 16.41 8.77 13.70
CA VAL A 83 17.02 7.43 13.51
C VAL A 83 16.04 6.46 12.85
N ALA A 84 14.77 6.46 13.30
CA ALA A 84 13.73 5.64 12.69
C ALA A 84 13.51 6.02 11.22
N SER A 85 13.45 7.31 10.90
CA SER A 85 13.27 7.81 9.53
C SER A 85 14.37 7.32 8.60
N TRP A 86 15.64 7.44 9.02
CA TRP A 86 16.79 6.93 8.26
C TRP A 86 16.80 5.41 8.13
N ALA A 87 16.36 4.68 9.16
CA ALA A 87 16.18 3.23 9.07
C ALA A 87 15.14 2.86 8.01
N PHE A 88 14.00 3.54 7.95
CA PHE A 88 12.97 3.33 6.92
C PHE A 88 13.49 3.65 5.51
N ILE A 89 14.21 4.76 5.34
CA ILE A 89 14.86 5.11 4.06
C ILE A 89 15.88 4.04 3.65
N GLY A 90 16.68 3.54 4.59
CA GLY A 90 17.68 2.50 4.38
C GLY A 90 17.03 1.17 3.96
N MET A 91 16.06 0.69 4.72
CA MET A 91 15.32 -0.54 4.44
C MET A 91 14.62 -0.48 3.08
N GLY A 92 13.91 0.60 2.77
CA GLY A 92 13.27 0.76 1.47
C GLY A 92 14.29 0.80 0.32
N GLY A 93 15.48 1.37 0.55
CA GLY A 93 16.60 1.33 -0.37
C GLY A 93 17.12 -0.09 -0.63
N VAL A 94 17.27 -0.91 0.42
CA VAL A 94 17.70 -2.32 0.32
C VAL A 94 16.68 -3.15 -0.44
N VAL A 95 15.39 -3.00 -0.15
CA VAL A 95 14.31 -3.68 -0.89
C VAL A 95 14.40 -3.34 -2.38
N ARG A 96 14.53 -2.06 -2.74
CA ARG A 96 14.66 -1.66 -4.14
C ARG A 96 15.92 -2.20 -4.79
N TRP A 97 17.05 -2.16 -4.10
CA TRP A 97 18.29 -2.75 -4.59
C TRP A 97 18.15 -4.26 -4.87
N TRP A 98 17.46 -4.99 -4.00
CA TRP A 98 17.16 -6.41 -4.20
C TRP A 98 16.26 -6.64 -5.41
N CYS A 99 15.23 -5.81 -5.60
CA CYS A 99 14.37 -5.84 -6.79
C CYS A 99 15.19 -5.60 -8.07
N TYR A 100 16.11 -4.64 -8.05
CA TYR A 100 16.96 -4.33 -9.21
C TYR A 100 17.91 -5.46 -9.55
N ARG A 101 18.52 -6.08 -8.54
CA ARG A 101 19.35 -7.28 -8.70
C ARG A 101 18.56 -8.45 -9.28
N THR A 102 17.30 -8.60 -8.91
CA THR A 102 16.46 -9.74 -9.31
C THR A 102 15.89 -9.57 -10.72
N LEU A 103 15.40 -8.37 -11.07
CA LEU A 103 14.93 -8.06 -12.42
C LEU A 103 16.09 -7.84 -13.42
N GLY A 104 17.23 -7.35 -12.94
CA GLY A 104 18.41 -7.08 -13.78
C GLY A 104 18.07 -6.17 -14.96
N ARG A 105 18.34 -6.66 -16.18
CA ARG A 105 18.09 -5.96 -17.46
C ARG A 105 16.63 -5.63 -17.75
N PHE A 106 15.70 -6.19 -16.99
CA PHE A 106 14.26 -6.02 -17.20
C PHE A 106 13.65 -4.87 -16.39
N PHE A 107 14.41 -4.22 -15.52
CA PHE A 107 13.92 -3.08 -14.74
C PHE A 107 14.01 -1.77 -15.53
N THR A 108 12.87 -1.15 -15.83
CA THR A 108 12.76 0.21 -16.42
C THR A 108 11.64 0.99 -15.71
N TYR A 109 11.74 2.33 -15.65
CA TYR A 109 10.66 3.17 -15.10
C TYR A 109 9.51 3.36 -16.09
N GLU A 110 9.83 3.31 -17.37
CA GLU A 110 8.88 3.25 -18.45
C GLU A 110 8.28 1.83 -18.54
N LEU A 111 6.97 1.79 -18.84
CA LEU A 111 6.23 0.55 -19.04
C LEU A 111 6.56 0.01 -20.44
N SER A 112 7.75 -0.56 -20.60
CA SER A 112 8.17 -1.15 -21.87
C SER A 112 8.55 -2.61 -21.67
N MET A 113 7.79 -3.50 -22.28
CA MET A 113 8.17 -4.90 -22.39
C MET A 113 9.19 -5.02 -23.52
N THR A 114 10.45 -5.32 -23.17
CA THR A 114 11.45 -5.71 -24.17
C THR A 114 11.04 -7.02 -24.83
N LYS A 115 11.41 -7.26 -26.10
CA LYS A 115 11.00 -8.46 -26.87
C LYS A 115 11.37 -9.81 -26.21
N GLU A 116 12.26 -9.81 -25.23
CA GLU A 116 12.74 -10.99 -24.48
C GLU A 116 12.30 -10.98 -23.01
N HIS A 117 11.32 -10.15 -22.63
CA HIS A 117 10.89 -10.03 -21.25
C HIS A 117 10.36 -11.37 -20.74
N ARG A 118 10.91 -11.85 -19.62
CA ARG A 118 10.44 -13.06 -18.93
C ARG A 118 9.76 -12.66 -17.63
N LEU A 119 8.68 -13.34 -17.27
CA LEU A 119 8.03 -13.13 -15.99
C LEU A 119 8.96 -13.58 -14.86
N VAL A 120 9.49 -12.62 -14.08
CA VAL A 120 10.37 -12.89 -12.95
C VAL A 120 9.54 -13.18 -11.71
N THR A 121 9.59 -14.41 -11.21
CA THR A 121 8.78 -14.88 -10.07
C THR A 121 9.61 -15.24 -8.84
N VAL A 122 10.92 -15.00 -8.87
CA VAL A 122 11.88 -15.36 -7.81
C VAL A 122 12.29 -14.16 -6.97
N GLY A 123 12.89 -14.42 -5.80
CA GLY A 123 13.38 -13.37 -4.90
C GLY A 123 12.21 -12.56 -4.29
N PRO A 124 12.26 -11.21 -4.25
CA PRO A 124 11.20 -10.43 -3.65
C PRO A 124 9.85 -10.56 -4.41
N TYR A 125 9.88 -10.99 -5.67
CA TYR A 125 8.71 -11.20 -6.53
C TYR A 125 7.95 -12.50 -6.23
N SER A 126 8.51 -13.40 -5.41
CA SER A 126 7.80 -14.59 -4.91
C SER A 126 6.97 -14.29 -3.65
N ILE A 127 7.16 -13.12 -3.05
CA ILE A 127 6.50 -12.71 -1.80
C ILE A 127 5.34 -11.76 -2.10
N VAL A 128 5.61 -10.75 -2.94
CA VAL A 128 4.62 -9.77 -3.42
C VAL A 128 4.84 -9.51 -4.90
N ARG A 129 3.80 -9.12 -5.63
CA ARG A 129 3.87 -8.91 -7.08
C ARG A 129 4.68 -7.67 -7.46
N HIS A 130 4.69 -6.64 -6.62
CA HIS A 130 5.30 -5.34 -6.89
C HIS A 130 6.20 -4.82 -5.74
N PRO A 131 7.23 -5.58 -5.32
CA PRO A 131 8.05 -5.28 -4.14
C PRO A 131 8.85 -3.97 -4.26
N SER A 132 9.18 -3.55 -5.48
CA SER A 132 9.88 -2.28 -5.74
C SER A 132 9.06 -1.05 -5.28
N TYR A 133 7.74 -1.11 -5.43
CA TYR A 133 6.84 -0.04 -5.00
C TYR A 133 6.73 0.00 -3.47
N THR A 134 6.79 -1.16 -2.80
CA THR A 134 6.89 -1.23 -1.34
C THR A 134 8.15 -0.53 -0.83
N GLY A 135 9.29 -0.78 -1.46
CA GLY A 135 10.54 -0.07 -1.16
C GLY A 135 10.49 1.44 -1.47
N LEU A 136 9.64 1.87 -2.42
CA LEU A 136 9.38 3.30 -2.67
C LEU A 136 8.56 3.93 -1.55
N ILE A 137 7.48 3.27 -1.13
CA ILE A 137 6.60 3.73 -0.05
C ILE A 137 7.39 3.84 1.27
N MET A 138 8.22 2.85 1.60
CA MET A 138 9.08 2.90 2.79
C MET A 138 10.05 4.09 2.77
N GLN A 139 10.67 4.37 1.62
CA GLN A 139 11.54 5.53 1.46
C GLN A 139 10.75 6.85 1.57
N ALA A 140 9.54 6.89 1.05
CA ALA A 140 8.67 8.07 1.14
C ALA A 140 8.25 8.37 2.58
N ILE A 141 7.80 7.36 3.33
CA ILE A 141 7.47 7.49 4.75
C ILE A 141 8.67 8.04 5.52
N GLY A 142 9.84 7.41 5.36
CA GLY A 142 11.05 7.88 6.03
C GLY A 142 11.47 9.29 5.60
N ALA A 143 11.31 9.66 4.34
CA ALA A 143 11.63 11.01 3.85
C ALA A 143 10.68 12.09 4.41
N VAL A 144 9.38 11.79 4.50
CA VAL A 144 8.38 12.68 5.11
C VAL A 144 8.65 12.82 6.61
N SER A 145 8.84 11.71 7.33
CA SER A 145 9.15 11.73 8.76
C SER A 145 10.44 12.49 9.05
N TRP A 146 11.48 12.31 8.22
CA TRP A 146 12.73 13.08 8.34
C TRP A 146 12.51 14.57 8.10
N SER A 147 11.70 14.95 7.10
CA SER A 147 11.46 16.35 6.74
C SER A 147 10.61 17.11 7.76
N LEU A 148 9.78 16.39 8.52
CA LEU A 148 8.92 16.95 9.57
C LEU A 148 9.57 16.89 10.96
N ASP A 149 10.73 16.25 11.10
CA ASP A 149 11.40 16.12 12.39
C ASP A 149 11.87 17.49 12.90
N SER A 150 11.65 17.76 14.19
CA SER A 150 12.03 19.03 14.82
C SER A 150 13.55 19.23 14.87
N GLY A 151 14.33 18.14 14.84
CA GLY A 151 15.78 18.15 14.77
C GLY A 151 16.37 18.17 13.36
N SER A 152 15.53 18.22 12.31
CA SER A 152 15.98 18.23 10.92
C SER A 152 16.50 19.60 10.46
N TRP A 153 17.27 19.62 9.38
CA TRP A 153 17.66 20.87 8.72
C TRP A 153 16.44 21.68 8.20
N TRP A 154 15.36 21.00 7.80
CA TRP A 154 14.14 21.63 7.26
C TRP A 154 13.38 22.47 8.30
N SER A 155 13.28 21.99 9.54
CA SER A 155 12.65 22.74 10.63
C SER A 155 13.48 23.97 11.05
N ASN A 156 14.81 23.88 10.87
CA ASN A 156 15.82 24.85 11.26
C ASN A 156 16.31 25.74 10.11
N LEU A 157 15.55 25.94 9.04
CA LEU A 157 15.80 26.97 8.02
C LEU A 157 15.55 28.37 8.59
N GLY A 158 16.42 28.80 9.53
CA GLY A 158 16.19 29.91 10.45
C GLY A 158 16.34 31.32 9.87
N ARG A 159 16.77 31.48 8.62
CA ARG A 159 16.86 32.80 7.97
C ARG A 159 15.68 33.13 7.05
N PHE A 160 14.83 32.16 6.73
CA PHE A 160 13.60 32.43 5.99
C PHE A 160 12.49 32.89 6.94
N ASN A 161 11.60 33.76 6.46
CA ASN A 161 10.34 34.05 7.16
C ASN A 161 9.59 32.71 7.39
N ALA A 162 8.96 32.54 8.56
CA ALA A 162 8.28 31.29 8.94
C ALA A 162 7.30 30.80 7.86
N ILE A 163 6.64 31.73 7.16
CA ILE A 163 5.74 31.44 6.04
C ILE A 163 6.49 30.80 4.86
N ALA A 164 7.63 31.40 4.45
CA ALA A 164 8.43 30.90 3.34
C ALA A 164 9.05 29.53 3.65
N ARG A 165 9.56 29.33 4.88
CA ARG A 165 10.04 28.02 5.34
C ARG A 165 8.94 26.97 5.24
N ASN A 166 7.78 27.25 5.84
CA ASN A 166 6.67 26.28 5.85
C ASN A 166 6.22 25.95 4.42
N PHE A 167 6.20 26.93 3.52
CA PHE A 167 5.91 26.70 2.11
C PHE A 167 6.91 25.74 1.45
N CYS A 168 8.22 25.93 1.66
CA CYS A 168 9.25 25.04 1.14
C CYS A 168 9.12 23.61 1.71
N VAL A 169 8.85 23.47 3.00
CA VAL A 169 8.65 22.16 3.64
C VAL A 169 7.41 21.46 3.08
N VAL A 170 6.29 22.17 2.95
CA VAL A 170 5.07 21.63 2.35
C VAL A 170 5.31 21.20 0.91
N LEU A 171 5.97 22.03 0.10
CA LEU A 171 6.31 21.67 -1.28
C LEU A 171 7.17 20.40 -1.34
N TRP A 172 8.19 20.31 -0.49
CA TRP A 172 9.08 19.14 -0.43
C TRP A 172 8.36 17.87 0.03
N VAL A 173 7.58 17.93 1.11
CA VAL A 173 6.79 16.81 1.62
C VAL A 173 5.74 16.37 0.60
N SER A 174 5.09 17.33 -0.08
CA SER A 174 4.10 17.03 -1.13
C SER A 174 4.69 16.20 -2.25
N ILE A 175 5.94 16.46 -2.65
CA ILE A 175 6.64 15.66 -3.66
C ILE A 175 6.80 14.21 -3.20
N TRP A 176 7.17 13.99 -1.94
CA TRP A 176 7.32 12.64 -1.35
C TRP A 176 5.99 11.90 -1.14
N ILE A 177 4.84 12.59 -1.25
CA ILE A 177 3.51 11.96 -1.22
C ILE A 177 3.01 11.70 -2.64
N ILE A 178 3.07 12.71 -3.51
CA ILE A 178 2.50 12.66 -4.86
C ILE A 178 3.24 11.65 -5.75
N VAL A 179 4.57 11.63 -5.73
CA VAL A 179 5.36 10.76 -6.61
C VAL A 179 5.10 9.27 -6.32
N PRO A 180 5.15 8.78 -5.07
CA PRO A 180 4.76 7.41 -4.75
C PRO A 180 3.30 7.12 -5.04
N ALA A 181 2.37 8.05 -4.79
CA ALA A 181 0.95 7.85 -5.09
C ALA A 181 0.71 7.64 -6.60
N LEU A 182 1.34 8.47 -7.44
CA LEU A 182 1.33 8.29 -8.89
C LEU A 182 1.94 6.96 -9.31
N ALA A 183 3.08 6.57 -8.70
CA ALA A 183 3.69 5.27 -8.96
C ALA A 183 2.74 4.10 -8.59
N VAL A 184 2.12 4.13 -7.41
CA VAL A 184 1.17 3.09 -6.97
C VAL A 184 -0.09 3.05 -7.83
N SER A 185 -0.57 4.19 -8.32
CA SER A 185 -1.71 4.23 -9.26
C SER A 185 -1.45 3.46 -10.57
N ARG A 186 -0.19 3.33 -10.97
CA ARG A 186 0.22 2.58 -12.18
C ARG A 186 0.23 1.08 -11.97
N LEU A 187 0.26 0.61 -10.73
CA LEU A 187 0.41 -0.80 -10.39
C LEU A 187 -0.69 -1.65 -11.04
N SER A 188 -1.93 -1.16 -11.05
CA SER A 188 -3.05 -1.84 -11.71
C SER A 188 -2.97 -1.87 -13.25
N LYS A 189 -2.23 -0.94 -13.86
CA LYS A 189 -1.98 -0.93 -15.31
C LYS A 189 -0.86 -1.89 -15.67
N GLU A 190 0.20 -1.92 -14.86
CA GLU A 190 1.33 -2.84 -15.01
C GLU A 190 0.87 -4.29 -14.88
N ASP A 191 0.10 -4.61 -13.84
CA ASP A 191 -0.45 -5.95 -13.60
C ASP A 191 -1.37 -6.43 -14.76
N ARG A 192 -2.20 -5.52 -15.31
CA ARG A 192 -3.01 -5.80 -16.50
C ARG A 192 -2.17 -6.03 -17.75
N THR A 193 -1.07 -5.31 -17.91
CA THR A 193 -0.16 -5.48 -19.04
C THR A 193 0.57 -6.81 -18.93
N LEU A 194 1.07 -7.16 -17.74
CA LEU A 194 1.67 -8.47 -17.47
C LEU A 194 0.68 -9.61 -17.73
N LYS A 195 -0.59 -9.48 -17.32
CA LYS A 195 -1.63 -10.47 -17.62
C LYS A 195 -1.86 -10.63 -19.12
N LYS A 196 -1.93 -9.53 -19.88
CA LYS A 196 -2.14 -9.57 -21.34
C LYS A 196 -1.00 -10.26 -22.08
N GLU A 197 0.23 -10.05 -21.65
CA GLU A 197 1.43 -10.56 -22.32
C GLU A 197 1.79 -11.99 -21.93
N PHE A 198 1.65 -12.34 -20.64
CA PHE A 198 2.07 -13.64 -20.12
C PHE A 198 0.93 -14.64 -19.85
N GLY A 199 -0.33 -14.19 -19.93
CA GLY A 199 -1.54 -15.03 -19.82
C GLY A 199 -1.47 -16.02 -18.66
N ASP A 200 -1.52 -17.31 -18.98
CA ASP A 200 -1.52 -18.43 -18.03
C ASP A 200 -0.34 -18.44 -17.05
N GLN A 201 0.84 -17.97 -17.46
CA GLN A 201 2.01 -17.92 -16.57
C GLN A 201 1.80 -16.90 -15.45
N TRP A 202 1.22 -15.74 -15.79
CA TRP A 202 0.86 -14.72 -14.81
C TRP A 202 -0.29 -15.19 -13.91
N GLU A 203 -1.27 -15.92 -14.44
CA GLU A 203 -2.35 -16.47 -13.62
C GLU A 203 -1.86 -17.49 -12.60
N LYS A 204 -0.97 -18.40 -12.99
CA LYS A 204 -0.35 -19.35 -12.06
C LYS A 204 0.46 -18.65 -10.98
N TRP A 205 1.27 -17.67 -11.36
CA TRP A 205 2.11 -16.92 -10.42
C TRP A 205 1.28 -16.04 -9.47
N SER A 206 0.29 -15.33 -9.97
CA SER A 206 -0.58 -14.45 -9.14
C SER A 206 -1.41 -15.22 -8.12
N ARG A 207 -1.76 -16.49 -8.39
CA ARG A 207 -2.39 -17.38 -7.40
C ARG A 207 -1.45 -17.72 -6.24
N VAL A 208 -0.17 -17.96 -6.54
CA VAL A 208 0.85 -18.26 -5.51
C VAL A 208 1.28 -16.99 -4.78
N THR A 209 1.29 -15.85 -5.46
CA THR A 209 1.69 -14.53 -4.95
C THR A 209 0.49 -13.58 -4.98
N PRO A 210 -0.51 -13.75 -4.08
CA PRO A 210 -1.73 -12.96 -4.12
C PRO A 210 -1.46 -11.48 -3.82
N TYR A 211 -0.49 -11.20 -2.97
CA TYR A 211 -0.18 -9.86 -2.48
C TYR A 211 0.46 -8.97 -3.53
N LYS A 212 -0.06 -7.74 -3.73
CA LYS A 212 0.52 -6.73 -4.63
C LYS A 212 1.70 -6.00 -4.01
N LEU A 213 1.55 -5.45 -2.80
CA LEU A 213 2.53 -4.54 -2.19
C LEU A 213 3.09 -5.07 -0.86
N ILE A 214 2.23 -5.37 0.10
CA ILE A 214 2.65 -5.79 1.44
C ILE A 214 2.21 -7.24 1.66
N PRO A 215 3.11 -8.16 2.08
CA PRO A 215 2.74 -9.53 2.39
C PRO A 215 1.71 -9.53 3.54
N GLY A 216 0.64 -10.30 3.40
CA GLY A 216 -0.47 -10.30 4.36
C GLY A 216 -1.53 -9.23 4.14
N CYS A 217 -1.33 -8.31 3.18
CA CYS A 217 -2.17 -7.12 3.02
C CYS A 217 -3.13 -7.15 1.81
N LEU A 218 -3.49 -8.30 1.24
CA LEU A 218 -4.43 -8.35 0.11
C LEU A 218 -5.59 -9.34 0.26
N SER A 219 -6.74 -8.85 -0.21
CA SER A 219 -8.04 -9.51 -0.40
C SER A 219 -8.93 -9.63 0.84
N CYS A 220 -8.80 -8.68 1.75
CA CYS A 220 -9.40 -8.70 3.07
C CYS A 220 -10.32 -7.48 3.24
N VAL A 221 -11.44 -7.64 3.96
CA VAL A 221 -12.36 -6.55 4.36
C VAL A 221 -11.60 -5.31 4.85
N TYR A 222 -10.49 -5.49 5.57
CA TYR A 222 -9.58 -4.44 6.02
C TYR A 222 -9.08 -3.51 4.89
N GLU A 223 -8.71 -4.02 3.71
CA GLU A 223 -8.16 -3.19 2.62
C GLU A 223 -9.26 -2.37 1.94
N LEU A 224 -10.50 -2.86 1.90
CA LEU A 224 -11.69 -2.12 1.45
C LEU A 224 -12.10 -1.04 2.45
N LEU A 225 -12.06 -1.37 3.74
CA LEU A 225 -12.35 -0.42 4.81
C LEU A 225 -11.30 0.69 4.84
N VAL A 226 -10.00 0.35 4.74
CA VAL A 226 -8.90 1.32 4.69
C VAL A 226 -8.93 2.12 3.39
N LEU A 227 -8.94 1.49 2.22
CA LEU A 227 -8.91 2.23 0.95
C LEU A 227 -10.20 3.02 0.71
N GLY A 228 -11.35 2.49 1.11
CA GLY A 228 -12.63 3.16 0.90
C GLY A 228 -12.81 4.39 1.76
N MET A 229 -12.53 4.30 3.05
CA MET A 229 -12.70 5.42 3.97
C MET A 229 -11.56 6.45 3.90
N TYR A 230 -10.35 6.06 3.46
CA TYR A 230 -9.27 7.03 3.18
C TYR A 230 -9.39 7.68 1.78
N ALA A 231 -9.91 6.98 0.77
CA ALA A 231 -10.00 7.54 -0.59
C ALA A 231 -11.25 8.42 -0.83
N SER A 232 -12.34 8.21 -0.08
CA SER A 232 -13.49 9.14 -0.08
C SER A 232 -13.09 10.52 0.49
N ASN A 233 -12.11 10.55 1.39
CA ASN A 233 -11.82 11.68 2.26
C ASN A 233 -10.51 12.42 1.96
N LEU A 234 -9.82 12.11 0.87
CA LEU A 234 -8.51 12.70 0.57
C LEU A 234 -8.54 14.22 0.31
N LEU A 235 -9.72 14.82 0.17
CA LEU A 235 -9.88 16.25 -0.12
C LEU A 235 -10.54 17.06 1.00
N ASP A 236 -11.13 16.44 2.03
CA ASP A 236 -11.98 17.17 2.99
C ASP A 236 -11.75 16.85 4.48
N LEU A 237 -10.71 16.09 4.85
CA LEU A 237 -10.65 15.56 6.20
C LEU A 237 -9.84 16.39 7.21
N SER A 238 -10.53 16.74 8.30
CA SER A 238 -9.92 17.16 9.56
C SER A 238 -9.08 16.03 10.18
N PHE A 239 -8.04 16.39 10.94
CA PHE A 239 -7.16 15.45 11.65
C PHE A 239 -7.92 14.46 12.57
N VAL A 240 -9.08 14.84 13.06
CA VAL A 240 -9.91 14.04 13.98
C VAL A 240 -10.46 12.79 13.30
N THR A 241 -11.00 12.92 12.07
CA THR A 241 -11.58 11.79 11.37
C THR A 241 -10.52 10.75 11.01
N LEU A 242 -9.30 11.17 10.64
CA LEU A 242 -8.17 10.25 10.40
C LEU A 242 -7.78 9.44 11.64
N MET A 243 -8.02 9.98 12.84
CA MET A 243 -7.73 9.28 14.10
C MET A 243 -8.83 8.28 14.49
N LEU A 244 -10.07 8.50 14.05
CA LEU A 244 -11.23 7.64 14.35
C LEU A 244 -11.36 6.45 13.38
N LEU A 245 -10.80 6.56 12.17
CA LEU A 245 -10.86 5.50 11.15
C LEU A 245 -10.37 4.13 11.65
N PRO A 246 -9.20 3.99 12.30
CA PRO A 246 -8.74 2.69 12.81
C PRO A 246 -9.74 2.03 13.78
N THR A 247 -10.39 2.84 14.62
CA THR A 247 -11.38 2.37 15.59
C THR A 247 -12.64 1.86 14.91
N ILE A 248 -13.13 2.58 13.89
CA ILE A 248 -14.29 2.16 13.10
C ILE A 248 -13.99 0.87 12.33
N ILE A 249 -12.80 0.78 11.72
CA ILE A 249 -12.35 -0.42 11.00
C ILE A 249 -12.34 -1.63 11.93
N ALA A 250 -11.71 -1.52 13.10
CA ALA A 250 -11.65 -2.60 14.09
C ALA A 250 -13.04 -3.01 14.59
N GLY A 251 -13.94 -2.04 14.79
CA GLY A 251 -15.34 -2.31 15.13
C GLY A 251 -16.06 -3.13 14.06
N LEU A 252 -15.95 -2.73 12.80
CA LEU A 252 -16.56 -3.46 11.68
C LEU A 252 -15.98 -4.88 11.52
N GLN A 253 -14.67 -5.07 11.74
CA GLN A 253 -14.06 -6.42 11.75
C GLN A 253 -14.65 -7.29 12.86
N THR A 254 -14.82 -6.72 14.06
CA THR A 254 -15.40 -7.43 15.22
C THR A 254 -16.83 -7.90 14.94
N TYR A 255 -17.61 -7.17 14.15
CA TYR A 255 -18.92 -7.62 13.68
C TYR A 255 -18.82 -8.64 12.54
N PHE A 256 -17.90 -8.45 11.60
CA PHE A 256 -17.78 -9.30 10.42
C PHE A 256 -17.33 -10.73 10.76
N ASP A 257 -16.30 -10.87 11.59
CA ASP A 257 -15.65 -12.15 11.86
C ASP A 257 -16.58 -13.21 12.47
N PRO A 258 -17.46 -12.88 13.43
CA PRO A 258 -18.45 -13.82 13.93
C PRO A 258 -19.64 -14.03 12.99
N THR A 259 -20.07 -12.97 12.28
CA THR A 259 -21.34 -13.00 11.53
C THR A 259 -21.23 -13.75 10.22
N ILE A 260 -20.04 -13.82 9.64
CA ILE A 260 -19.83 -14.53 8.38
C ILE A 260 -20.24 -16.00 8.45
N GLY A 261 -19.80 -16.70 9.51
CA GLY A 261 -20.16 -18.10 9.71
C GLY A 261 -21.63 -18.33 10.10
N ALA A 262 -22.29 -17.31 10.66
CA ALA A 262 -23.67 -17.40 11.10
C ALA A 262 -24.64 -17.18 9.93
N ASN A 263 -24.57 -16.00 9.31
CA ASN A 263 -25.67 -15.45 8.51
C ASN A 263 -25.24 -14.91 7.13
N LEU A 264 -23.94 -14.68 6.86
CA LEU A 264 -23.52 -14.02 5.61
C LEU A 264 -23.23 -14.99 4.46
N LEU A 265 -23.04 -16.27 4.75
CA LEU A 265 -22.75 -17.31 3.78
C LEU A 265 -24.01 -18.01 3.30
N TYR A 266 -24.13 -18.15 1.98
CA TYR A 266 -25.16 -18.98 1.37
C TYR A 266 -24.94 -20.47 1.67
N ARG A 267 -26.00 -21.28 1.52
CA ARG A 267 -25.97 -22.72 1.80
C ARG A 267 -24.84 -23.45 1.06
N PHE A 268 -24.53 -23.02 -0.17
CA PHE A 268 -23.50 -23.63 -1.02
C PHE A 268 -22.07 -23.22 -0.64
N GLU A 269 -21.87 -22.13 0.11
CA GLU A 269 -20.56 -21.62 0.53
C GLU A 269 -20.11 -22.22 1.88
N ARG A 270 -21.05 -22.82 2.63
CA ARG A 270 -20.77 -23.42 3.94
C ARG A 270 -19.72 -24.54 3.92
N PRO A 271 -19.68 -25.44 2.91
CA PRO A 271 -18.60 -26.43 2.80
C PRO A 271 -17.21 -25.77 2.69
N GLN A 272 -17.09 -24.73 1.87
CA GLN A 272 -15.83 -23.98 1.72
C GLN A 272 -15.41 -23.33 3.05
N TYR A 273 -16.35 -22.71 3.76
CA TYR A 273 -16.08 -22.13 5.08
C TYR A 273 -15.63 -23.17 6.11
N ALA A 274 -16.22 -24.36 6.09
CA ALA A 274 -15.83 -25.46 6.98
C ALA A 274 -14.40 -25.94 6.69
N ASP A 275 -14.01 -26.02 5.43
CA ASP A 275 -12.65 -26.41 5.03
C ASP A 275 -11.61 -25.35 5.42
N ILE A 276 -11.92 -24.06 5.23
CA ILE A 276 -11.09 -22.95 5.69
C ILE A 276 -10.92 -22.99 7.21
N ARG A 277 -12.00 -23.21 7.96
CA ARG A 277 -11.92 -23.35 9.42
C ARG A 277 -11.06 -24.53 9.85
N LYS A 278 -11.16 -25.69 9.19
CA LYS A 278 -10.27 -26.83 9.47
C LYS A 278 -8.81 -26.47 9.19
N GLN A 279 -8.53 -25.68 8.17
CA GLN A 279 -7.15 -25.33 7.81
C GLN A 279 -6.52 -24.35 8.81
N TYR A 280 -7.27 -23.36 9.30
CA TYR A 280 -6.71 -22.23 10.06
C TYR A 280 -7.16 -22.11 11.52
N VAL A 281 -8.22 -22.81 11.95
CA VAL A 281 -8.83 -22.60 13.28
C VAL A 281 -9.01 -23.90 14.07
N THR A 282 -9.57 -24.96 13.46
CA THR A 282 -10.07 -26.13 14.22
C THR A 282 -9.55 -27.50 13.75
N GLY A 283 -8.65 -27.58 12.77
CA GLY A 283 -8.16 -28.86 12.24
C GLY A 283 -6.78 -29.30 12.72
N PRO A 284 -6.36 -30.51 12.33
CA PRO A 284 -5.11 -31.14 12.81
C PRO A 284 -3.83 -30.48 12.27
N THR A 285 -3.95 -29.61 11.25
CA THR A 285 -2.84 -28.92 10.58
C THR A 285 -2.63 -27.48 11.07
N VAL A 286 -3.39 -27.04 12.08
CA VAL A 286 -3.35 -25.66 12.59
C VAL A 286 -2.03 -25.43 13.33
N GLN A 287 -1.27 -24.42 12.90
CA GLN A 287 -0.09 -23.96 13.61
C GLN A 287 -0.49 -22.93 14.68
N VAL A 288 -0.16 -23.23 15.93
CA VAL A 288 -0.44 -22.35 17.07
C VAL A 288 0.23 -20.98 16.84
N GLY A 289 -0.58 -19.91 16.82
CA GLY A 289 -0.13 -18.54 16.57
C GLY A 289 -0.26 -18.04 15.11
N GLN A 290 -0.77 -18.86 14.19
CA GLN A 290 -1.08 -18.46 12.80
C GLN A 290 -2.58 -18.54 12.47
N GLU A 291 -3.44 -18.35 13.46
CA GLU A 291 -4.88 -18.26 13.24
C GLU A 291 -5.18 -17.05 12.36
N LYS A 292 -5.99 -17.27 11.32
CA LYS A 292 -6.42 -16.20 10.42
C LYS A 292 -7.84 -15.77 10.76
N GLU A 293 -8.03 -14.47 10.90
CA GLU A 293 -9.36 -13.85 10.99
C GLU A 293 -10.12 -14.04 9.67
N MET A 294 -11.44 -14.18 9.73
CA MET A 294 -12.26 -14.40 8.53
C MET A 294 -12.34 -13.13 7.67
N SER A 295 -12.24 -11.96 8.29
CA SER A 295 -12.08 -10.66 7.67
C SER A 295 -10.84 -10.61 6.77
N SER A 296 -9.80 -11.40 7.09
CA SER A 296 -8.58 -11.55 6.29
C SER A 296 -8.71 -12.47 5.07
N ILE A 297 -9.78 -13.28 5.01
CA ILE A 297 -9.98 -14.34 4.02
C ILE A 297 -11.09 -13.95 3.03
N TYR A 298 -12.15 -13.30 3.53
CA TYR A 298 -13.31 -12.92 2.73
C TYR A 298 -13.26 -11.46 2.27
N GLY A 299 -13.84 -11.20 1.09
CA GLY A 299 -13.76 -9.92 0.39
C GLY A 299 -15.04 -9.07 0.42
N ALA A 300 -15.13 -8.14 -0.54
CA ALA A 300 -16.20 -7.13 -0.63
C ALA A 300 -17.62 -7.66 -0.70
N GLU A 301 -17.85 -8.81 -1.33
CA GLU A 301 -19.21 -9.36 -1.52
C GLU A 301 -19.83 -9.75 -0.19
N HIS A 302 -19.05 -10.39 0.67
CA HIS A 302 -19.47 -10.78 2.01
C HIS A 302 -19.62 -9.54 2.92
N LEU A 303 -18.78 -8.52 2.69
CA LEU A 303 -18.90 -7.24 3.38
C LEU A 303 -20.23 -6.53 3.02
N LEU A 304 -20.64 -6.57 1.75
CA LEU A 304 -21.95 -6.07 1.34
C LEU A 304 -23.09 -6.81 2.04
N HIS A 305 -23.02 -8.14 2.16
CA HIS A 305 -24.02 -8.92 2.91
C HIS A 305 -24.08 -8.47 4.38
N MET A 306 -22.92 -8.20 4.99
CA MET A 306 -22.86 -7.67 6.35
C MET A 306 -23.52 -6.29 6.45
N SER A 307 -23.25 -5.38 5.51
CA SER A 307 -23.82 -4.02 5.50
C SER A 307 -25.35 -4.02 5.52
N VAL A 308 -25.99 -5.01 4.90
CA VAL A 308 -27.46 -5.17 4.93
C VAL A 308 -27.96 -5.56 6.32
N SER A 309 -27.20 -6.38 7.05
CA SER A 309 -27.56 -6.86 8.40
C SER A 309 -27.07 -5.94 9.51
N LEU A 310 -26.15 -5.02 9.21
CA LEU A 310 -25.48 -4.16 10.19
C LEU A 310 -26.43 -3.29 11.03
N PRO A 311 -27.52 -2.70 10.49
CA PRO A 311 -28.45 -1.92 11.31
C PRO A 311 -29.07 -2.73 12.45
N GLN A 312 -29.38 -4.01 12.21
CA GLN A 312 -29.94 -4.90 13.24
C GLN A 312 -28.89 -5.25 14.30
N MET A 313 -27.64 -5.45 13.88
CA MET A 313 -26.52 -5.73 14.81
C MET A 313 -26.24 -4.54 15.71
N VAL A 314 -26.18 -3.33 15.13
CA VAL A 314 -25.96 -2.08 15.88
C VAL A 314 -27.12 -1.79 16.84
N ALA A 315 -28.36 -2.09 16.45
CA ALA A 315 -29.53 -1.92 17.33
C ALA A 315 -29.50 -2.82 18.58
N SER A 316 -28.81 -3.96 18.51
CA SER A 316 -28.63 -4.87 19.66
C SER A 316 -27.44 -4.50 20.56
N SER A 317 -26.64 -3.51 20.16
CA SER A 317 -25.45 -3.07 20.88
C SER A 317 -25.75 -1.96 21.90
N THR A 318 -24.85 -1.76 22.88
CA THR A 318 -24.97 -0.70 23.89
C THR A 318 -24.40 0.65 23.43
N MET A 319 -24.30 0.90 22.12
CA MET A 319 -23.74 2.14 21.57
C MET A 319 -24.69 3.33 21.78
N ASP A 320 -24.12 4.50 22.06
CA ASP A 320 -24.88 5.76 22.13
C ASP A 320 -25.28 6.25 20.73
N ALA A 321 -26.29 7.12 20.67
CA ALA A 321 -26.87 7.58 19.41
C ALA A 321 -25.88 8.37 18.53
N GLU A 322 -24.90 9.07 19.12
CA GLU A 322 -23.90 9.84 18.39
C GLU A 322 -22.90 8.91 17.70
N SER A 323 -22.39 7.91 18.43
CA SER A 323 -21.52 6.86 17.89
C SER A 323 -22.19 6.05 16.77
N VAL A 324 -23.49 5.76 16.90
CA VAL A 324 -24.27 5.09 15.84
C VAL A 324 -24.36 5.97 14.60
N GLY A 325 -24.58 7.27 14.76
CA GLY A 325 -24.57 8.25 13.67
C GLY A 325 -23.23 8.26 12.93
N LEU A 326 -22.12 8.29 13.68
CA LEU A 326 -20.77 8.27 13.11
C LEU A 326 -20.52 7.01 12.28
N VAL A 327 -20.85 5.82 12.80
CA VAL A 327 -20.66 4.55 12.07
C VAL A 327 -21.50 4.52 10.81
N ARG A 328 -22.76 4.95 10.88
CA ARG A 328 -23.65 5.03 9.70
C ARG A 328 -23.04 5.88 8.60
N ASP A 329 -22.52 7.05 8.94
CA ASP A 329 -21.98 8.00 7.96
C ASP A 329 -20.71 7.43 7.28
N HIS A 330 -19.82 6.78 8.05
CA HIS A 330 -18.63 6.12 7.49
C HIS A 330 -18.95 4.89 6.65
N VAL A 331 -19.96 4.10 7.04
CA VAL A 331 -20.44 2.95 6.25
C VAL A 331 -21.06 3.44 4.94
N ASN A 332 -21.80 4.55 4.95
CA ASN A 332 -22.34 5.15 3.72
C ASN A 332 -21.22 5.61 2.78
N GLU A 333 -20.17 6.25 3.30
CA GLU A 333 -18.99 6.62 2.50
C GLU A 333 -18.29 5.41 1.89
N LEU A 334 -18.12 4.34 2.69
CA LEU A 334 -17.58 3.07 2.21
C LEU A 334 -18.43 2.51 1.06
N MET A 335 -19.76 2.55 1.17
CA MET A 335 -20.65 2.09 0.10
C MET A 335 -20.51 2.94 -1.17
N VAL A 336 -20.41 4.26 -1.04
CA VAL A 336 -20.16 5.17 -2.18
C VAL A 336 -18.83 4.82 -2.87
N TYR A 337 -17.78 4.53 -2.10
CA TYR A 337 -16.50 4.08 -2.64
C TYR A 337 -16.62 2.73 -3.38
N MET A 338 -17.33 1.77 -2.79
CA MET A 338 -17.53 0.45 -3.40
C MET A 338 -18.27 0.55 -4.73
N VAL A 339 -19.22 1.48 -4.88
CA VAL A 339 -19.88 1.77 -6.16
C VAL A 339 -18.91 2.38 -7.17
N LYS A 340 -18.08 3.34 -6.74
CA LYS A 340 -17.08 4.00 -7.61
C LYS A 340 -16.05 3.01 -8.17
N GLU A 341 -15.57 2.10 -7.33
CA GLU A 341 -14.53 1.12 -7.66
C GLU A 341 -15.10 -0.28 -7.96
N GLN A 342 -16.41 -0.38 -8.24
CA GLN A 342 -17.12 -1.66 -8.43
C GLN A 342 -16.43 -2.61 -9.43
N HIS A 343 -15.89 -2.06 -10.51
CA HIS A 343 -15.23 -2.80 -11.58
C HIS A 343 -13.87 -3.40 -11.18
N ARG A 344 -13.31 -2.94 -10.05
CA ARG A 344 -12.05 -3.40 -9.46
C ARG A 344 -12.30 -4.29 -8.25
N ILE A 345 -13.39 -4.04 -7.54
CA ILE A 345 -13.73 -4.68 -6.26
C ILE A 345 -14.50 -6.00 -6.46
N PHE A 346 -15.41 -6.04 -7.44
CA PHE A 346 -16.25 -7.21 -7.70
C PHE A 346 -15.73 -8.02 -8.88
N ILE A 347 -15.77 -9.35 -8.75
CA ILE A 347 -15.37 -10.28 -9.82
C ILE A 347 -16.58 -10.49 -10.74
N ARG A 348 -16.35 -10.49 -12.06
CA ARG A 348 -17.44 -10.59 -13.06
C ARG A 348 -17.97 -12.01 -13.26
N GLU A 349 -17.16 -13.02 -12.99
CA GLU A 349 -17.49 -14.44 -13.17
C GLU A 349 -17.14 -15.19 -11.89
N TYR A 350 -18.16 -15.76 -11.25
CA TYR A 350 -17.99 -16.77 -10.23
C TYR A 350 -17.67 -18.09 -10.92
N ASP A 351 -16.55 -18.72 -10.58
CA ASP A 351 -16.30 -20.12 -10.98
C ASP A 351 -17.45 -20.96 -10.40
N SER A 352 -18.34 -21.43 -11.28
CA SER A 352 -19.40 -22.35 -10.90
C SER A 352 -18.77 -23.56 -10.20
N ALA A 353 -19.24 -23.87 -9.00
CA ALA A 353 -18.71 -24.94 -8.18
C ALA A 353 -18.46 -26.19 -9.03
N SER A 354 -17.22 -26.66 -9.07
CA SER A 354 -16.88 -27.88 -9.80
C SER A 354 -17.81 -29.02 -9.34
N LEU A 355 -18.25 -29.87 -10.28
CA LEU A 355 -19.12 -31.06 -10.09
C LEU A 355 -18.64 -32.07 -9.01
N ALA A 356 -17.53 -31.80 -8.32
CA ALA A 356 -17.07 -32.52 -7.15
C ALA A 356 -17.82 -32.11 -5.86
N SER A 357 -18.20 -30.83 -5.72
CA SER A 357 -18.95 -30.35 -4.54
C SER A 357 -20.40 -30.85 -4.54
N ASP A 358 -21.00 -31.03 -5.73
CA ASP A 358 -22.33 -31.62 -5.87
C ASP A 358 -22.34 -33.13 -5.58
N ARG A 359 -21.25 -33.85 -5.84
CA ARG A 359 -21.14 -35.28 -5.51
C ARG A 359 -21.13 -35.53 -4.00
N LEU A 360 -20.50 -34.65 -3.22
CA LEU A 360 -20.51 -34.74 -1.75
C LEU A 360 -21.90 -34.48 -1.14
N ASN A 361 -22.76 -33.70 -1.81
CA ASN A 361 -24.15 -33.47 -1.37
C ASN A 361 -25.14 -34.53 -1.91
N GLY A 362 -24.79 -35.23 -3.00
CA GLY A 362 -25.62 -36.29 -3.60
C GLY A 362 -25.61 -37.61 -2.82
N ASP A 363 -24.53 -37.90 -2.10
CA ASP A 363 -24.34 -39.19 -1.42
C ASP A 363 -25.04 -39.31 -0.05
N HIS A 364 -25.75 -38.28 0.41
CA HIS A 364 -26.55 -38.35 1.66
C HIS A 364 -28.04 -38.68 1.43
N ASN A 365 -28.49 -38.87 0.19
CA ASN A 365 -29.89 -39.22 -0.12
C ASN A 365 -30.09 -40.61 -0.77
N LEU A 366 -29.09 -41.49 -0.76
CA LEU A 366 -29.19 -42.84 -1.35
C LEU A 366 -29.10 -43.99 -0.33
N ILE A 367 -29.28 -43.73 0.96
CA ILE A 367 -29.50 -44.78 1.98
C ILE A 367 -30.80 -44.48 2.74
N SER A 368 -31.94 -44.60 2.05
CA SER A 368 -33.24 -44.91 2.66
C SER A 368 -34.31 -45.11 1.58
N ARG A 369 -34.17 -46.16 0.78
CA ARG A 369 -35.28 -46.78 0.02
C ARG A 369 -34.83 -48.09 -0.60
N SER A 370 -34.86 -49.13 0.23
CA SER A 370 -35.23 -50.50 -0.15
C SER A 370 -35.73 -51.20 1.09
#